data_AF-A0A2Z6P044-F1
#
_entry.id   AF-A0A2Z6P044-F1
#
_cell.length_a   1.000
_cell.length_b   1.000
_cell.length_c   1.000
_cell.angle_alpha   90.00
_cell.angle_beta   90.00
_cell.angle_gamma   90.00
#
_symmetry.space_group_name_H-M   'P 1'
#
loop_
_entity.id
_entity.type
_entity.pdbx_description
1 polymer ?
#
loop_
_entity_poly.entity_id
_entity_poly.type
_entity_poly.pdbx_seq_one_letter_code
_entity_poly.pdbx_strand_id
1 'polypeptide(L)'
;MVVARELFDKMPNRDTMSWNAMLNGYAANGDVELFEKLFNEMPESNVYSWNGLIGGYVKNGLFSDALESFKRMLVEGHVVPNDFTLVAVLSACTRLGALDMELF
;
A
#
# COMPACT_ATOMS: atom_id res chain seq x y z
N MET A 1 12.34 -6.69 -10.16
CA MET A 1 11.25 -7.45 -9.52
C MET A 1 11.23 -8.95 -9.84
N VAL A 2 11.56 -9.41 -11.06
CA VAL A 2 11.55 -10.85 -11.42
C VAL A 2 12.39 -11.71 -10.45
N VAL A 3 13.67 -11.40 -10.25
CA VAL A 3 14.55 -12.16 -9.35
C VAL A 3 14.06 -12.14 -7.90
N ALA A 4 13.56 -11.00 -7.42
CA ALA A 4 13.00 -10.87 -6.08
C ALA A 4 11.76 -11.75 -5.91
N ARG A 5 10.89 -11.80 -6.93
CA ARG A 5 9.70 -12.64 -6.94
C ARG A 5 10.06 -14.12 -6.94
N GLU A 6 11.01 -14.54 -7.77
CA GLU A 6 11.48 -15.93 -7.79
C GLU A 6 12.06 -16.36 -6.44
N LEU A 7 12.84 -15.49 -5.78
CA LEU A 7 13.39 -15.78 -4.46
C LEU A 7 12.28 -15.89 -3.41
N PHE A 8 11.35 -14.94 -3.41
CA PHE A 8 10.18 -14.94 -2.53
C PHE A 8 9.31 -16.18 -2.70
N ASP A 9 9.08 -16.61 -3.94
CA ASP A 9 8.31 -17.80 -4.26
C ASP A 9 9.02 -19.08 -3.77
N LYS A 10 10.35 -19.11 -3.75
CA LYS A 10 11.15 -20.24 -3.24
C LYS A 10 11.32 -20.26 -1.71
N MET A 11 10.90 -19.22 -0.99
CA MET A 11 11.02 -19.20 0.48
C MET A 11 10.13 -20.28 1.11
N PRO A 12 10.69 -21.19 1.94
CA PRO A 12 9.89 -22.24 2.57
C PRO A 12 8.89 -21.68 3.59
N ASN A 13 9.24 -20.58 4.25
CA ASN A 13 8.37 -19.82 5.14
C ASN A 13 8.50 -18.33 4.80
N ARG A 14 7.37 -17.66 4.54
CA ARG A 14 7.29 -16.22 4.26
C ARG A 14 6.76 -15.53 5.50
N ASP A 15 7.57 -14.65 6.09
CA ASP A 15 7.15 -13.80 7.20
C ASP A 15 6.63 -12.45 6.70
N THR A 16 5.98 -11.68 7.58
CA THR A 16 5.41 -10.37 7.24
C THR A 16 6.45 -9.39 6.69
N MET A 17 7.73 -9.52 7.07
CA MET A 17 8.78 -8.65 6.53
C MET A 17 9.06 -8.96 5.06
N SER A 18 9.15 -10.24 4.68
CA SER A 18 9.33 -10.66 3.28
C SER A 18 8.16 -10.21 2.39
N TRP A 19 6.92 -10.31 2.90
CA TRP A 19 5.73 -9.78 2.23
C TRP A 19 5.81 -8.26 2.04
N ASN A 20 6.14 -7.52 3.11
CA ASN A 20 6.27 -6.07 3.07
C ASN A 20 7.38 -5.60 2.12
N ALA A 21 8.49 -6.35 2.03
CA ALA A 21 9.57 -6.04 1.09
C ALA A 21 9.10 -6.17 -0.36
N MET A 22 8.40 -7.26 -0.69
CA MET A 22 7.83 -7.46 -2.03
C MET A 22 6.75 -6.42 -2.36
N LEU A 23 5.88 -6.11 -1.40
CA LEU A 23 4.84 -5.08 -1.53
C LEU A 23 5.44 -3.72 -1.88
N ASN A 24 6.44 -3.28 -1.11
CA ASN A 24 7.12 -2.02 -1.35
C ASN A 24 7.91 -2.01 -2.67
N GLY A 25 8.47 -3.16 -3.07
CA GLY A 25 9.16 -3.30 -4.36
C GLY A 25 8.22 -3.09 -5.55
N TYR A 26 7.06 -3.75 -5.54
CA TYR A 26 6.04 -3.55 -6.59
C TYR A 26 5.46 -2.13 -6.57
N ALA A 27 5.21 -1.57 -5.38
CA ALA A 27 4.74 -0.20 -5.22
C ALA A 27 5.75 0.84 -5.78
N ALA A 28 7.05 0.65 -5.54
CA ALA A 28 8.10 1.52 -6.06
C ALA A 28 8.27 1.41 -7.58
N ASN A 29 7.91 0.27 -8.15
CA ASN A 29 7.93 0.02 -9.59
C ASN A 29 6.68 0.53 -10.31
N GLY A 30 5.62 0.90 -9.58
CA GLY A 30 4.32 1.24 -10.15
C GLY A 30 3.51 0.05 -10.65
N ASP A 31 3.86 -1.17 -10.22
CA ASP A 31 3.13 -2.39 -10.54
C ASP A 31 1.89 -2.51 -9.63
N VAL A 32 0.89 -1.66 -9.85
CA VAL A 32 -0.28 -1.49 -8.96
C VAL A 32 -1.02 -2.79 -8.70
N GLU A 33 -1.43 -3.47 -9.77
CA GLU A 33 -2.13 -4.75 -9.69
C GLU A 33 -1.36 -5.80 -8.89
N LEU A 34 -0.01 -5.79 -8.98
CA LEU A 34 0.82 -6.77 -8.31
C LEU A 34 0.96 -6.50 -6.82
N PHE A 35 1.13 -5.24 -6.39
CA PHE A 35 1.21 -4.95 -4.96
C PHE A 35 -0.16 -5.10 -4.28
N GLU A 36 -1.27 -4.78 -4.96
CA GLU A 36 -2.62 -5.03 -4.46
C GLU A 36 -2.89 -6.52 -4.27
N LYS A 37 -2.61 -7.32 -5.30
CA LYS A 37 -2.74 -8.76 -5.23
C LYS A 37 -1.91 -9.33 -4.10
N LEU A 38 -0.66 -8.88 -3.98
CA LEU A 38 0.24 -9.34 -2.93
C LEU A 38 -0.29 -8.99 -1.53
N PHE A 39 -0.82 -7.78 -1.33
CA PHE A 39 -1.43 -7.37 -0.07
C PHE A 39 -2.62 -8.27 0.31
N ASN A 40 -3.48 -8.59 -0.66
CA ASN A 40 -4.66 -9.44 -0.43
C ASN A 40 -4.29 -10.91 -0.18
N GLU A 41 -3.12 -11.37 -0.64
CA GLU A 41 -2.59 -12.71 -0.36
C GLU A 41 -1.91 -12.81 1.02
N MET A 42 -1.65 -11.69 1.71
CA MET A 42 -0.97 -11.70 3.01
C MET A 42 -1.82 -12.40 4.07
N PRO A 43 -1.31 -13.44 4.76
CA PRO A 43 -2.04 -14.11 5.83
C PRO A 43 -2.31 -13.19 7.03
N GLU A 44 -1.38 -12.29 7.31
CA GLU A 44 -1.47 -11.29 8.37
C GLU A 44 -0.86 -9.99 7.84
N SER A 45 -1.63 -8.90 7.93
CA SER A 45 -1.18 -7.55 7.60
C SER A 45 -0.96 -6.77 8.90
N ASN A 46 0.13 -6.00 8.94
CA ASN A 46 0.41 -5.09 10.05
C ASN A 46 0.46 -3.64 9.56
N VAL A 47 0.75 -2.71 10.47
CA VAL A 47 0.79 -1.27 10.13
C VAL A 47 1.77 -0.96 8.99
N TYR A 48 2.86 -1.73 8.85
CA TYR A 48 3.81 -1.56 7.75
C TYR A 48 3.26 -2.06 6.41
N SER A 49 2.47 -3.14 6.41
CA SER A 49 1.77 -3.64 5.23
C SER A 49 0.79 -2.59 4.71
N TRP A 50 -0.04 -2.03 5.60
CA TRP A 50 -0.99 -0.96 5.26
C TRP A 50 -0.29 0.31 4.79
N ASN A 51 0.80 0.70 5.44
CA ASN A 51 1.61 1.85 5.02
C ASN A 51 2.26 1.63 3.65
N GLY A 52 2.68 0.41 3.34
CA GLY A 52 3.17 0.04 2.02
C GLY A 52 2.10 0.16 0.94
N LEU A 53 0.89 -0.32 1.22
CA LEU A 53 -0.27 -0.24 0.31
C LEU A 53 -0.68 1.23 0.06
N ILE A 54 -1.00 1.97 1.13
CA ILE A 54 -1.44 3.36 1.07
C ILE A 54 -0.35 4.26 0.46
N GLY A 55 0.90 4.09 0.92
CA GLY A 55 2.05 4.83 0.38
C GLY A 55 2.34 4.49 -1.08
N GLY A 56 2.11 3.23 -1.49
CA GLY A 56 2.21 2.79 -2.87
C GLY A 56 1.21 3.48 -3.78
N TYR A 57 -0.06 3.54 -3.39
CA TYR A 57 -1.08 4.29 -4.13
C TYR A 57 -0.74 5.78 -4.26
N VAL A 58 -0.36 6.44 -3.16
CA VAL A 58 0.01 7.88 -3.18
C VAL A 58 1.19 8.13 -4.13
N LYS A 59 2.22 7.28 -4.11
CA LYS A 59 3.38 7.41 -5.01
C LYS A 59 3.02 7.25 -6.49
N ASN A 60 2.00 6.45 -6.78
CA ASN A 60 1.53 6.18 -8.14
C ASN A 60 0.37 7.09 -8.58
N GLY A 61 0.04 8.13 -7.80
CA GLY A 61 -1.00 9.09 -8.17
C GLY A 61 -2.44 8.62 -7.93
N LEU A 62 -2.61 7.46 -7.30
CA LEU A 62 -3.90 6.81 -7.05
C LEU A 62 -4.48 7.26 -5.71
N PHE A 63 -4.80 8.55 -5.58
CA PHE A 63 -5.15 9.15 -4.29
C PHE A 63 -6.48 8.62 -3.73
N SER A 64 -7.46 8.34 -4.59
CA SER A 64 -8.75 7.77 -4.18
C SER A 64 -8.58 6.39 -3.54
N ASP A 65 -7.78 5.52 -4.17
CA ASP A 65 -7.49 4.16 -3.67
C ASP A 65 -6.70 4.19 -2.35
N ALA A 66 -5.81 5.17 -2.18
CA ALA A 66 -5.12 5.41 -0.92
C ALA A 66 -6.11 5.74 0.22
N LEU A 67 -7.09 6.61 -0.05
CA LEU A 67 -8.13 7.00 0.93
C LEU A 67 -9.10 5.86 1.21
N GLU A 68 -9.47 5.08 0.20
CA GLU A 68 -10.32 3.90 0.35
C GLU A 68 -9.61 2.84 1.20
N SER A 69 -8.33 2.60 0.95
CA SER A 69 -7.52 1.67 1.74
C SER A 69 -7.39 2.11 3.19
N PHE A 70 -7.23 3.42 3.45
CA PHE A 70 -7.25 3.94 4.81
C PHE A 70 -8.60 3.73 5.50
N LYS A 71 -9.72 3.96 4.81
CA LYS A 71 -11.06 3.66 5.34
C LYS A 71 -11.21 2.18 5.65
N ARG A 72 -10.72 1.30 4.76
CA ARG A 72 -10.74 -0.15 4.97
C ARG A 72 -9.96 -0.55 6.23
N MET A 73 -8.76 0.01 6.42
CA MET A 73 -7.95 -0.19 7.64
C MET A 73 -8.72 0.18 8.92
N LEU A 74 -9.43 1.31 8.91
CA LEU A 74 -10.24 1.77 10.04
C LEU A 74 -11.45 0.88 10.32
N VAL A 75 -12.14 0.42 9.28
CA VAL A 75 -13.33 -0.45 9.39
C VAL A 75 -12.94 -1.83 9.91
N GLU A 76 -11.83 -2.39 9.43
CA GLU A 76 -11.33 -3.66 9.94
C GLU A 76 -10.91 -3.56 11.40
N GLY A 77 -10.33 -2.44 11.83
CA GLY A 77 -10.08 -2.13 13.24
C GLY A 77 -9.01 -2.98 13.94
N HIS A 78 -8.43 -3.98 13.27
CA HIS A 78 -7.38 -4.84 13.82
C HIS A 78 -6.01 -4.15 13.87
N VAL A 79 -5.78 -3.14 13.02
CA VAL A 79 -4.51 -2.42 12.92
C VAL A 79 -4.77 -0.92 13.05
N VAL A 80 -4.09 -0.27 14.00
CA VAL A 80 -4.24 1.16 14.25
C VAL A 80 -3.31 1.96 13.33
N PRO A 81 -3.80 3.00 12.63
CA PRO A 81 -2.96 3.91 11.85
C PRO A 81 -1.90 4.60 12.72
N ASN A 82 -0.73 4.86 12.14
CA ASN A 82 0.33 5.63 12.80
C ASN A 82 0.59 6.96 12.07
N ASP A 83 1.53 7.75 12.59
CA ASP A 83 1.87 9.07 12.04
C ASP A 83 2.22 9.02 10.55
N PHE A 84 2.90 7.96 10.11
CA PHE A 84 3.23 7.77 8.70
C PHE A 84 1.97 7.56 7.86
N THR A 85 1.02 6.75 8.34
CA THR A 85 -0.28 6.55 7.69
C THR A 85 -1.00 7.88 7.50
N LEU A 86 -1.05 8.71 8.56
CA LEU A 86 -1.75 9.99 8.55
C LEU A 86 -1.11 11.01 7.60
N VAL A 87 0.22 11.08 7.57
CA VAL A 87 0.95 11.94 6.62
C VAL A 87 0.66 11.54 5.17
N ALA A 88 0.67 10.24 4.86
CA ALA A 88 0.37 9.75 3.52
C ALA A 88 -1.07 10.11 3.10
N VAL A 89 -2.05 9.89 3.98
CA VAL A 89 -3.46 10.22 3.74
C VAL A 89 -3.68 11.72 3.56
N LEU A 90 -3.04 12.57 4.38
CA LEU A 90 -3.13 14.02 4.23
C LEU A 90 -2.58 14.50 2.88
N SER A 91 -1.46 13.90 2.45
CA SER A 91 -0.89 14.16 1.13
C SER A 91 -1.88 13.75 0.01
N ALA A 92 -2.52 12.59 0.15
CA ALA A 92 -3.53 12.12 -0.80
C ALA A 92 -4.72 13.09 -0.89
N CYS A 93 -5.27 13.52 0.24
CA CYS A 93 -6.38 14.48 0.28
C CYS A 93 -6.03 15.81 -0.40
N THR A 94 -4.83 16.33 -0.14
CA THR A 94 -4.38 17.60 -0.72
C THR A 94 -4.29 17.50 -2.24
N ARG A 95 -3.76 16.38 -2.76
CA ARG A 95 -3.61 16.16 -4.20
C ARG A 95 -4.94 15.88 -4.89
N LEU A 96 -5.82 15.11 -4.26
CA LEU A 96 -7.16 14.85 -4.80
C LEU A 96 -7.98 16.13 -4.89
N GLY A 97 -7.95 16.97 -3.85
CA GLY A 97 -8.63 18.28 -3.89
C GLY A 97 -8.06 19.23 -4.94
N ALA A 98 -6.76 19.17 -5.25
CA ALA A 98 -6.17 19.94 -6.34
C ALA A 98 -6.69 19.49 -7.71
N LEU A 99 -6.82 18.17 -7.94
CA LEU A 99 -7.40 17.61 -9.17
C LEU A 99 -8.87 18.02 -9.35
N ASP A 100 -9.66 18.00 -8.27
CA ASP A 100 -11.05 18.42 -8.32
C ASP A 100 -11.20 19.92 -8.65
N MET A 101 -10.23 20.76 -8.25
CA MET A 101 -10.21 22.18 -8.59
C MET A 101 -9.75 22.48 -10.03
N GLU A 102 -8.97 21.59 -10.66
CA GLU A 102 -8.52 21.73 -12.06
C GLU A 102 -9.59 21.33 -13.09
N LEU A 103 -10.70 20.75 -12.64
CA LEU A 103 -11.83 20.32 -13.49
C LEU A 103 -12.95 21.38 -13.62
N PHE A 104 -12.73 22.61 -13.15
CA PHE A 104 -13.61 23.78 -13.30
C PHE A 104 -12.89 24.97 -13.94
#